data_AF-A0A250IL49-F1
#
_entry.id   AF-A0A250IL49-F1
#
_cell.length_a   1.000
_cell.length_b   1.000
_cell.length_c   1.000
_cell.angle_alpha   90.00
_cell.angle_beta   90.00
_cell.angle_gamma   90.00
#
_symmetry.space_group_name_H-M   'P 1'
#
loop_
_entity.id
_entity.type
_entity.pdbx_description
1 polymer ?
#
loop_
_entity_poly.entity_id
_entity_poly.type
_entity_poly.pdbx_seq_one_letter_code
_entity_poly.pdbx_strand_id
1 'polypeptide(L)'
;MQVLPTMTVVKRGCGWVALALSGLLMACTPEPTEKPDCETAPDSEECSKPPPPDAKYKLSLDGEMATYKAGGDIKVSWSAPEDHPESDWVGLFPEDNLESSHLTRQNVPAGSSGTLTFSAPSRSGKYALRYITGSGNVAKEVGSKSFSVEVPPTHIFLFSNDAGGDYTLVVDQDLPNIQIGILSRRPTRVKLAGAYVGNVSAVRLVSEAFQESTVEGVTASRIQRVPSESVTVTQPYTPPTLVCTTGDRVLLSRNGCNSTTQVEEYFLSKFGEVQVLSHVSKESEFSGSIELSKARMNLVLVRDAERFDVAAALGSPAGAVDIVVDVNATVGSSAPGIPALTTGNLAEGSTVRINNYASIVGAGGAGGSGGNGAKGSYEHTCSRNGFPGGAAIHLTAPTTLDNKGNIWGGGGGGGGGSGEGFSVGGGGGAGFAGGAGGVKVSPLSEREEIAYCGADNRKLLRESAPGGAGSNLAGGEGGKVGDLEKTDSFALVAGNGGGYGQPGGSPKGQVIASRGGAAGAAIKRNGHRVNLPDGPLPDAAYDIGFGPLRGPIEP
;
A
#
# COMPACT_ATOMS: atom_id res chain seq x y z
N MET A 1 3.05 22.05 80.65
CA MET A 1 2.52 22.91 79.56
C MET A 1 2.20 21.96 78.40
N GLN A 2 0.90 21.82 78.08
CA GLN A 2 0.20 21.14 76.97
C GLN A 2 1.05 20.26 76.02
N VAL A 3 0.87 18.95 75.82
CA VAL A 3 -0.31 18.05 75.64
C VAL A 3 -1.30 18.50 74.56
N LEU A 4 -1.34 17.81 73.41
CA LEU A 4 -2.46 16.98 72.91
C LEU A 4 -2.22 16.53 71.43
N PRO A 5 -2.95 15.49 70.94
CA PRO A 5 -2.44 14.47 70.02
C PRO A 5 -3.09 14.48 68.62
N THR A 6 -2.52 13.69 67.71
CA THR A 6 -3.09 13.31 66.42
C THR A 6 -4.28 12.35 66.59
N MET A 7 -5.44 12.74 66.06
CA MET A 7 -6.68 11.98 66.13
C MET A 7 -7.19 11.67 64.71
N THR A 8 -7.45 10.39 64.49
CA THR A 8 -8.15 9.79 63.34
C THR A 8 -9.54 10.40 63.17
N VAL A 9 -9.93 10.79 61.95
CA VAL A 9 -11.31 11.16 61.61
C VAL A 9 -11.86 10.21 60.55
N VAL A 10 -12.75 9.35 61.03
CA VAL A 10 -13.78 8.63 60.27
C VAL A 10 -14.77 9.67 59.72
N LYS A 11 -14.94 9.73 58.40
CA LYS A 11 -15.98 10.57 57.79
C LYS A 11 -17.34 9.89 57.99
N ARG A 12 -18.11 10.43 58.95
CA ARG A 12 -19.54 10.17 59.12
C ARG A 12 -20.32 10.82 57.97
N GLY A 13 -21.22 10.06 57.37
CA GLY A 13 -22.36 10.60 56.64
C GLY A 13 -23.40 11.15 57.60
N CYS A 14 -23.99 12.29 57.22
CA CYS A 14 -25.41 12.63 57.40
C CYS A 14 -25.64 14.08 56.96
N GLY A 15 -26.46 14.25 55.92
CA GLY A 15 -27.22 15.46 55.64
C GLY A 15 -28.69 15.05 55.52
N TRP A 16 -29.52 15.59 56.41
CA TRP A 16 -30.93 15.27 56.63
C TRP A 16 -31.86 15.89 55.57
N VAL A 17 -33.00 15.25 55.26
CA VAL A 17 -34.35 15.88 55.26
C VAL A 17 -35.48 14.83 55.42
N ALA A 18 -36.32 15.10 56.43
CA ALA A 18 -37.76 14.81 56.66
C ALA A 18 -38.39 13.41 56.47
N LEU A 19 -38.90 12.90 57.60
CA LEU A 19 -39.99 11.93 57.73
C LEU A 19 -41.35 12.62 57.51
N ALA A 20 -42.23 12.05 56.68
CA ALA A 20 -43.69 12.18 56.82
C ALA A 20 -44.40 10.90 56.36
N LEU A 21 -45.23 10.37 57.25
CA LEU A 21 -46.10 9.20 57.09
C LEU A 21 -47.21 9.45 56.04
N SER A 22 -47.46 8.48 55.17
CA SER A 22 -48.79 7.84 54.95
C SER A 22 -48.77 6.99 53.67
N GLY A 23 -49.44 5.84 53.73
CA GLY A 23 -49.35 4.79 52.72
C GLY A 23 -50.19 5.04 51.47
N LEU A 24 -49.69 4.55 50.34
CA LEU A 24 -50.48 4.17 49.16
C LEU A 24 -49.70 3.11 48.36
N LEU A 25 -50.33 1.98 48.07
CA LEU A 25 -49.82 1.00 47.09
C LEU A 25 -49.81 1.63 45.70
N MET A 26 -48.66 1.65 45.03
CA MET A 26 -48.57 1.64 43.55
C MET A 26 -47.30 0.91 43.11
N ALA A 27 -47.46 0.05 42.09
CA ALA A 27 -46.40 -0.69 41.43
C ALA A 27 -45.48 0.25 40.63
N CYS A 28 -44.18 -0.04 40.58
CA CYS A 28 -43.23 0.61 39.68
C CYS A 28 -42.27 -0.42 39.06
N THR A 29 -42.06 -0.24 37.76
CA THR A 29 -41.25 -1.01 36.80
C THR A 29 -39.75 -0.96 37.08
N PRO A 30 -38.93 -1.90 36.57
CA PRO A 30 -37.47 -1.83 36.73
C PRO A 30 -36.87 -0.70 35.89
N GLU A 31 -36.09 0.17 36.52
CA GLU A 31 -35.25 1.19 35.89
C GLU A 31 -34.00 0.55 35.23
N PRO A 32 -33.40 1.20 34.20
CA PRO A 32 -32.26 0.66 33.48
C PRO A 32 -30.97 0.80 34.29
N THR A 33 -30.12 -0.23 34.18
CA THR A 33 -28.77 -0.28 34.73
C THR A 33 -27.96 0.99 34.46
N GLU A 34 -27.54 1.68 35.53
CA GLU A 34 -26.53 2.74 35.50
C GLU A 34 -25.21 2.22 34.92
N LYS A 35 -24.65 3.04 34.03
CA LYS A 35 -23.33 2.90 33.42
C LYS A 35 -22.27 3.27 34.48
N PRO A 36 -21.12 2.59 34.57
CA PRO A 36 -20.13 2.90 35.60
C PRO A 36 -19.51 4.30 35.36
N ASP A 37 -19.50 5.13 36.41
CA ASP A 37 -18.85 6.44 36.42
C ASP A 37 -17.33 6.31 36.23
N CYS A 38 -16.79 7.02 35.22
CA CYS A 38 -15.39 6.98 34.80
C CYS A 38 -14.40 7.73 35.72
N GLU A 39 -14.70 7.93 37.01
CA GLU A 39 -13.80 8.69 37.89
C GLU A 39 -12.88 7.84 38.79
N THR A 40 -12.90 6.50 38.70
CA THR A 40 -12.12 5.66 39.65
C THR A 40 -11.31 4.48 39.10
N ALA A 41 -11.07 4.35 37.79
CA ALA A 41 -10.19 3.29 37.26
C ALA A 41 -9.31 3.76 36.08
N PRO A 42 -7.95 3.77 36.18
CA PRO A 42 -7.11 4.30 35.11
C PRO A 42 -6.87 3.34 33.92
N ASP A 43 -7.26 2.05 34.00
CA ASP A 43 -6.71 1.03 33.09
C ASP A 43 -7.75 0.14 32.38
N SER A 44 -8.87 0.71 31.91
CA SER A 44 -9.83 -0.04 31.06
C SER A 44 -9.70 0.33 29.57
N GLU A 45 -9.42 -0.67 28.72
CA GLU A 45 -9.39 -0.58 27.24
C GLU A 45 -10.75 -0.18 26.61
N GLU A 46 -11.81 0.02 27.39
CA GLU A 46 -13.10 0.50 26.92
C GLU A 46 -13.13 2.01 26.63
N CYS A 47 -12.16 2.79 27.14
CA CYS A 47 -12.07 4.23 26.87
C CYS A 47 -11.34 4.60 25.56
N SER A 48 -10.77 3.65 24.83
CA SER A 48 -10.02 3.90 23.59
C SER A 48 -10.76 3.50 22.29
N LYS A 49 -11.99 2.98 22.40
CA LYS A 49 -12.87 2.77 21.24
C LYS A 49 -13.87 3.93 21.13
N PRO A 50 -14.06 4.54 19.94
CA PRO A 50 -15.12 5.52 19.75
C PRO A 50 -16.46 4.87 20.12
N PRO A 51 -17.34 5.58 20.83
CA PRO A 51 -18.64 5.04 21.23
C PRO A 51 -19.42 4.61 19.98
N PRO A 52 -20.28 3.58 20.08
CA PRO A 52 -21.18 3.21 18.99
C PRO A 52 -21.96 4.46 18.53
N PRO A 53 -22.17 4.66 17.22
CA PRO A 53 -22.92 5.79 16.72
C PRO A 53 -24.28 5.88 17.42
N ASP A 54 -24.54 7.04 18.03
CA ASP A 54 -25.83 7.31 18.64
C ASP A 54 -26.87 7.29 17.53
N ALA A 55 -27.91 6.45 17.63
CA ALA A 55 -28.80 6.10 16.52
C ALA A 55 -29.56 7.30 15.91
N LYS A 56 -29.44 8.48 16.52
CA LYS A 56 -29.98 9.76 16.07
C LYS A 56 -29.08 10.51 15.08
N TYR A 57 -27.76 10.30 15.09
CA TYR A 57 -26.82 10.96 14.19
C TYR A 57 -26.38 9.99 13.10
N LYS A 58 -26.62 10.32 11.82
CA LYS A 58 -26.28 9.43 10.70
C LYS A 58 -25.61 10.19 9.59
N LEU A 59 -24.65 9.52 8.95
CA LEU A 59 -24.05 9.89 7.68
C LEU A 59 -24.35 8.80 6.66
N SER A 60 -24.79 9.21 5.47
CA SER A 60 -25.02 8.33 4.34
C SER A 60 -24.35 8.90 3.09
N LEU A 61 -23.85 7.99 2.26
CA LEU A 61 -23.28 8.26 0.95
C LEU A 61 -24.15 7.57 -0.10
N ASP A 62 -23.95 7.94 -1.37
CA ASP A 62 -24.56 7.27 -2.52
C ASP A 62 -23.90 5.87 -2.71
N GLY A 63 -24.27 4.93 -1.84
CA GLY A 63 -23.76 3.54 -1.82
C GLY A 63 -23.07 3.16 -0.50
N GLU A 64 -23.14 1.87 -0.14
CA GLU A 64 -22.55 1.38 1.11
C GLU A 64 -21.02 1.33 1.11
N MET A 65 -20.40 1.16 -0.07
CA MET A 65 -18.95 1.25 -0.33
C MET A 65 -18.68 2.18 -1.51
N ALA A 66 -18.91 3.48 -1.32
CA ALA A 66 -18.72 4.47 -2.38
C ALA A 66 -17.22 4.66 -2.70
N THR A 67 -16.91 4.72 -3.99
CA THR A 67 -15.59 5.11 -4.51
C THR A 67 -15.73 6.38 -5.31
N TYR A 68 -14.92 7.39 -5.00
CA TYR A 68 -14.92 8.69 -5.67
C TYR A 68 -13.62 8.90 -6.44
N LYS A 69 -13.70 9.57 -7.59
CA LYS A 69 -12.50 10.04 -8.29
C LYS A 69 -11.89 11.20 -7.52
N ALA A 70 -10.56 11.29 -7.50
CA ALA A 70 -9.84 12.40 -6.91
C ALA A 70 -10.37 13.76 -7.41
N GLY A 71 -10.63 14.69 -6.50
CA GLY A 71 -11.25 15.99 -6.79
C GLY A 71 -12.75 15.96 -7.13
N GLY A 72 -13.37 14.77 -7.23
CA GLY A 72 -14.81 14.62 -7.45
C GLY A 72 -15.65 15.02 -6.23
N ASP A 73 -16.92 15.35 -6.48
CA ASP A 73 -17.83 15.76 -5.40
C ASP A 73 -18.36 14.55 -4.62
N ILE A 74 -18.27 14.64 -3.30
CA ILE A 74 -18.81 13.70 -2.33
C ILE A 74 -20.02 14.34 -1.69
N LYS A 75 -21.21 13.87 -2.07
CA LYS A 75 -22.47 14.28 -1.44
C LYS A 75 -22.73 13.40 -0.23
N VAL A 76 -22.88 14.05 0.92
CA VAL A 76 -23.04 13.42 2.22
C VAL A 76 -24.40 13.80 2.76
N SER A 77 -25.32 12.84 2.79
CA SER A 77 -26.58 13.03 3.50
C SER A 77 -26.35 12.87 4.99
N TRP A 78 -26.84 13.82 5.77
CA TRP A 78 -26.72 13.80 7.22
C TRP A 78 -28.11 13.88 7.87
N SER A 79 -28.24 13.30 9.06
CA SER A 79 -29.39 13.51 9.94
C SER A 79 -28.93 13.68 11.38
N ALA A 80 -29.60 14.57 12.12
CA ALA A 80 -29.31 14.91 13.51
C ALA A 80 -30.63 15.23 14.27
N PRO A 81 -30.62 15.24 15.61
CA PRO A 81 -31.74 15.77 16.40
C PRO A 81 -32.08 17.22 16.03
N GLU A 82 -33.36 17.60 16.14
CA GLU A 82 -33.83 18.95 15.77
C GLU A 82 -33.19 20.09 16.60
N ASP A 83 -32.69 19.76 17.80
CA ASP A 83 -32.01 20.64 18.73
C ASP A 83 -30.48 20.55 18.68
N HIS A 84 -29.91 19.94 17.62
CA HIS A 84 -28.46 19.84 17.50
C HIS A 84 -27.81 21.24 17.44
N PRO A 85 -26.64 21.43 18.06
CA PRO A 85 -25.92 22.71 17.97
C PRO A 85 -25.44 22.99 16.54
N GLU A 86 -25.50 24.24 16.10
CA GLU A 86 -24.82 24.69 14.86
C GLU A 86 -23.29 24.63 14.95
N SER A 87 -22.74 24.33 16.14
CA SER A 87 -21.32 24.06 16.35
C SER A 87 -20.92 22.64 15.98
N ASP A 88 -21.88 21.76 15.67
CA ASP A 88 -21.61 20.44 15.12
C ASP A 88 -21.03 20.54 13.72
N TRP A 89 -20.18 19.59 13.35
CA TRP A 89 -19.51 19.59 12.07
C TRP A 89 -19.20 18.18 11.58
N VAL A 90 -19.12 18.04 10.27
CA VAL A 90 -18.64 16.82 9.62
C VAL A 90 -17.22 17.08 9.11
N GLY A 91 -16.31 16.21 9.51
CA GLY A 91 -14.90 16.24 9.10
C GLY A 91 -14.56 15.14 8.13
N LEU A 92 -13.65 15.43 7.22
CA LEU A 92 -13.02 14.46 6.33
C LEU A 92 -11.65 14.05 6.88
N PHE A 93 -11.41 12.75 7.06
CA PHE A 93 -10.20 12.19 7.66
C PHE A 93 -9.58 11.09 6.79
N PRO A 94 -8.25 10.90 6.78
CA PRO A 94 -7.65 9.63 6.42
C PRO A 94 -8.17 8.51 7.34
N GLU A 95 -8.41 7.31 6.83
CA GLU A 95 -9.01 6.22 7.64
C GLU A 95 -8.03 5.67 8.69
N ASP A 96 -6.73 5.67 8.40
CA ASP A 96 -5.66 5.17 9.27
C ASP A 96 -5.21 6.17 10.35
N ASN A 97 -5.72 7.40 10.31
CA ASN A 97 -5.39 8.42 11.29
C ASN A 97 -6.42 8.46 12.43
N LEU A 98 -5.97 8.08 13.63
CA LEU A 98 -6.72 8.22 14.89
C LEU A 98 -6.49 9.58 15.55
N GLU A 99 -5.50 10.35 15.11
CA GLU A 99 -5.26 11.72 15.58
C GLU A 99 -6.32 12.66 14.98
N SER A 100 -6.79 13.63 15.77
CA SER A 100 -7.91 14.53 15.49
C SER A 100 -7.71 15.52 14.31
N SER A 101 -6.69 15.32 13.46
CA SER A 101 -6.39 16.17 12.31
C SER A 101 -7.25 15.81 11.09
N HIS A 102 -8.37 16.51 10.93
CA HIS A 102 -9.18 16.47 9.70
C HIS A 102 -8.45 17.17 8.54
N LEU A 103 -8.67 16.70 7.31
CA LEU A 103 -8.21 17.37 6.09
C LEU A 103 -9.04 18.62 5.80
N THR A 104 -10.35 18.52 6.00
CA THR A 104 -11.31 19.61 5.86
C THR A 104 -12.55 19.32 6.71
N ARG A 105 -13.33 20.35 7.01
CA ARG A 105 -14.59 20.23 7.76
C ARG A 105 -15.63 21.20 7.24
N GLN A 106 -16.90 20.87 7.46
CA GLN A 106 -18.04 21.76 7.25
C GLN A 106 -18.96 21.67 8.46
N ASN A 107 -19.47 22.82 8.91
CA ASN A 107 -20.47 22.85 9.97
C ASN A 107 -21.78 22.26 9.45
N VAL A 108 -22.50 21.56 10.33
CA VAL A 108 -23.82 21.03 10.03
C VAL A 108 -24.83 22.20 10.11
N PRO A 109 -25.54 22.52 9.02
CA PRO A 109 -26.57 23.57 9.04
C PRO A 109 -27.70 23.23 10.01
N ALA A 110 -28.45 24.24 10.46
CA ALA A 110 -29.64 24.01 11.26
C ALA A 110 -30.67 23.10 10.56
N GLY A 111 -31.24 22.16 11.30
CA GLY A 111 -32.31 21.27 10.84
C GLY A 111 -32.05 19.82 11.24
N SER A 112 -33.03 18.94 11.02
CA SER A 112 -32.89 17.52 11.39
C SER A 112 -32.23 16.65 10.31
N SER A 113 -32.07 17.17 9.09
CA SER A 113 -31.37 16.50 7.99
C SER A 113 -30.98 17.45 6.87
N GLY A 114 -30.03 17.03 6.04
CA GLY A 114 -29.60 17.80 4.88
C GLY A 114 -28.52 17.09 4.07
N THR A 115 -27.86 17.85 3.20
CA THR A 115 -26.73 17.35 2.40
C THR A 115 -25.56 18.32 2.47
N LEU A 116 -24.37 17.78 2.72
CA LEU A 116 -23.09 18.48 2.62
C LEU A 116 -22.34 17.99 1.38
N THR A 117 -21.54 18.84 0.76
CA THR A 117 -20.71 18.47 -0.40
C THR A 117 -19.25 18.68 -0.08
N PHE A 118 -18.47 17.61 -0.07
CA PHE A 118 -17.02 17.65 0.10
C PHE A 118 -16.33 17.38 -1.24
N SER A 119 -15.11 17.88 -1.42
CA SER A 119 -14.27 17.46 -2.55
C SER A 119 -13.41 16.27 -2.14
N ALA A 120 -13.40 15.23 -2.96
CA ALA A 120 -12.56 14.05 -2.75
C ALA A 120 -11.07 14.45 -2.73
N PRO A 121 -10.29 13.92 -1.79
CA PRO A 121 -8.84 14.12 -1.73
C PRO A 121 -8.14 13.90 -3.08
N SER A 122 -7.00 14.55 -3.28
CA SER A 122 -6.19 14.37 -4.50
C SER A 122 -5.31 13.12 -4.49
N ARG A 123 -5.24 12.42 -3.34
CA ARG A 123 -4.48 11.18 -3.16
C ARG A 123 -5.44 10.00 -3.14
N SER A 124 -5.05 8.90 -3.78
CA SER A 124 -5.77 7.64 -3.67
C SER A 124 -5.65 7.10 -2.24
N GLY A 125 -6.70 6.46 -1.74
CA GLY A 125 -6.67 5.86 -0.41
C GLY A 125 -8.06 5.71 0.20
N LYS A 126 -8.10 5.22 1.45
CA LYS A 126 -9.32 5.13 2.22
C LYS A 126 -9.47 6.33 3.14
N TYR A 127 -10.69 6.84 3.21
CA TYR A 127 -11.04 8.02 3.97
C TYR A 127 -12.34 7.78 4.73
N ALA A 128 -12.54 8.54 5.78
CA ALA A 128 -13.77 8.53 6.56
C ALA A 128 -14.33 9.94 6.71
N LEU A 129 -15.63 10.07 6.52
CA LEU A 129 -16.39 11.22 6.99
C LEU A 129 -16.88 10.93 8.41
N ARG A 130 -16.62 11.84 9.33
CA ARG A 130 -16.98 11.67 10.75
C ARG A 130 -17.82 12.86 11.21
N TYR A 131 -18.96 12.57 11.83
CA TYR A 131 -19.83 13.56 12.46
C TYR A 131 -19.30 13.82 13.86
N ILE A 132 -18.96 15.07 14.16
CA ILE A 132 -18.42 15.51 15.44
C ILE A 132 -19.40 16.50 16.09
N THR A 133 -19.86 16.19 17.30
CA THR A 133 -20.68 17.11 18.10
C THR A 133 -19.80 18.05 18.92
N GLY A 134 -20.14 19.34 18.97
CA GLY A 134 -19.44 20.34 19.79
C GLY A 134 -18.08 20.80 19.23
N SER A 135 -17.40 21.68 19.98
CA SER A 135 -16.16 22.35 19.56
C SER A 135 -15.04 22.31 20.61
N GLY A 136 -13.78 22.26 20.18
CA GLY A 136 -12.63 22.27 21.11
C GLY A 136 -12.58 21.00 21.96
N ASN A 137 -12.39 21.14 23.28
CA ASN A 137 -12.23 20.00 24.20
C ASN A 137 -13.52 19.20 24.45
N VAL A 138 -14.67 19.63 23.92
CA VAL A 138 -15.96 18.91 24.03
C VAL A 138 -16.36 18.20 22.74
N ALA A 139 -15.47 18.17 21.73
CA ALA A 139 -15.70 17.50 20.46
C ALA A 139 -15.81 15.97 20.64
N LYS A 140 -16.88 15.36 20.14
CA LYS A 140 -17.11 13.91 20.23
C LYS A 140 -17.57 13.34 18.89
N GLU A 141 -16.96 12.25 18.44
CA GLU A 141 -17.41 11.50 17.27
C GLU A 141 -18.68 10.70 17.60
N VAL A 142 -19.73 10.90 16.81
CA VAL A 142 -21.05 10.25 17.00
C VAL A 142 -21.54 9.49 15.76
N GLY A 143 -20.81 9.56 14.65
CA GLY A 143 -21.11 8.82 13.43
C GLY A 143 -19.95 8.86 12.44
N SER A 144 -19.79 7.79 11.66
CA SER A 144 -18.71 7.68 10.67
C SER A 144 -19.17 6.90 9.43
N LYS A 145 -18.62 7.28 8.27
CA LYS A 145 -18.82 6.57 7.00
C LYS A 145 -17.52 6.56 6.20
N SER A 146 -17.03 5.35 5.91
CA SER A 146 -15.83 5.14 5.09
C SER A 146 -16.16 5.15 3.60
N PHE A 147 -15.18 5.58 2.80
CA PHE A 147 -15.21 5.55 1.35
C PHE A 147 -13.77 5.47 0.80
N SER A 148 -13.64 5.18 -0.49
CA SER A 148 -12.33 5.16 -1.17
C SER A 148 -12.21 6.28 -2.19
N VAL A 149 -11.00 6.78 -2.37
CA VAL A 149 -10.65 7.71 -3.44
C VAL A 149 -9.71 7.01 -4.41
N GLU A 150 -10.04 7.11 -5.70
CA GLU A 150 -9.18 6.66 -6.79
C GLU A 150 -8.69 7.85 -7.60
N VAL A 151 -7.39 7.88 -7.89
CA VAL A 151 -6.83 8.83 -8.85
C VAL A 151 -6.85 8.12 -10.21
N PRO A 152 -7.49 8.69 -11.25
CA PRO A 152 -7.41 8.12 -12.58
C PRO A 152 -5.95 7.98 -13.00
N PRO A 153 -5.55 6.86 -13.64
CA PRO A 153 -4.18 6.71 -14.08
C PRO A 153 -3.81 7.82 -15.06
N THR A 154 -2.60 8.35 -14.92
CA THR A 154 -2.01 9.24 -15.92
C THR A 154 -1.41 8.41 -17.04
N HIS A 155 -1.67 8.78 -18.29
CA HIS A 155 -1.17 8.06 -19.45
C HIS A 155 -0.22 8.95 -20.24
N ILE A 156 1.07 8.61 -20.19
CA ILE A 156 2.10 9.36 -20.92
C ILE A 156 2.37 8.70 -22.28
N PHE A 157 2.21 9.47 -23.34
CA PHE A 157 2.65 9.11 -24.68
C PHE A 157 3.84 9.98 -25.09
N LEU A 158 4.93 9.34 -25.49
CA LEU A 158 6.14 10.02 -25.94
C LEU A 158 6.33 9.83 -27.44
N PHE A 159 6.67 10.92 -28.11
CA PHE A 159 7.02 10.94 -29.51
C PHE A 159 8.39 11.59 -29.65
N SER A 160 9.33 10.89 -30.25
CA SER A 160 10.64 11.42 -30.54
C SER A 160 10.92 11.33 -32.02
N ASN A 161 11.37 12.44 -32.61
CA ASN A 161 11.64 12.53 -34.02
C ASN A 161 12.91 13.34 -34.26
N ASP A 162 13.98 12.72 -34.76
CA ASP A 162 15.22 13.45 -35.03
C ASP A 162 15.04 14.47 -36.17
N ALA A 163 14.48 14.04 -37.30
CA ALA A 163 14.41 14.86 -38.50
C ALA A 163 13.23 15.84 -38.56
N GLY A 164 12.32 15.80 -37.58
CA GLY A 164 11.19 16.73 -37.48
C GLY A 164 10.08 16.45 -38.50
N GLY A 165 9.33 17.49 -38.86
CA GLY A 165 8.23 17.42 -39.81
C GLY A 165 6.84 17.70 -39.23
N ASP A 166 5.84 17.52 -40.07
CA ASP A 166 4.46 17.98 -39.87
C ASP A 166 3.50 16.83 -39.74
N TYR A 167 2.97 16.60 -38.54
CA TYR A 167 2.13 15.45 -38.30
C TYR A 167 0.99 15.69 -37.33
N THR A 168 -0.02 14.83 -37.44
CA THR A 168 -1.17 14.80 -36.54
C THR A 168 -1.04 13.62 -35.58
N LEU A 169 -1.14 13.87 -34.28
CA LEU A 169 -1.35 12.83 -33.28
C LEU A 169 -2.86 12.69 -33.06
N VAL A 170 -3.39 11.51 -33.40
CA VAL A 170 -4.81 11.19 -33.32
C VAL A 170 -5.07 10.48 -32.00
N VAL A 171 -5.68 11.20 -31.06
CA VAL A 171 -6.14 10.74 -29.75
C VAL A 171 -7.46 9.98 -29.92
N ASP A 172 -7.31 8.71 -30.27
CA ASP A 172 -8.39 7.75 -30.57
C ASP A 172 -8.61 6.72 -29.44
N GLN A 173 -7.97 6.94 -28.28
CA GLN A 173 -8.12 6.12 -27.09
C GLN A 173 -8.81 6.90 -25.98
N ASP A 174 -9.87 6.32 -25.41
CA ASP A 174 -10.59 6.90 -24.27
C ASP A 174 -9.84 6.61 -22.96
N LEU A 175 -8.69 7.28 -22.81
CA LEU A 175 -7.89 7.19 -21.60
C LEU A 175 -8.02 8.51 -20.82
N PRO A 176 -8.22 8.46 -19.49
CA PRO A 176 -8.21 9.66 -18.68
C PRO A 176 -6.80 10.26 -18.60
N ASN A 177 -6.71 11.58 -18.35
CA ASN A 177 -5.47 12.27 -18.01
C ASN A 177 -4.28 11.96 -18.95
N ILE A 178 -4.44 12.19 -20.25
CA ILE A 178 -3.40 11.94 -21.26
C ILE A 178 -2.36 13.06 -21.23
N GLN A 179 -1.10 12.70 -21.08
CA GLN A 179 0.02 13.63 -21.17
C GLN A 179 0.91 13.26 -22.34
N ILE A 180 1.35 14.27 -23.10
CA ILE A 180 2.11 14.04 -24.34
C ILE A 180 3.47 14.72 -24.25
N GLY A 181 4.53 13.92 -24.34
CA GLY A 181 5.91 14.41 -24.49
C GLY A 181 6.35 14.34 -25.94
N ILE A 182 6.93 15.42 -26.46
CA ILE A 182 7.46 15.47 -27.82
C ILE A 182 8.92 15.92 -27.74
N LEU A 183 9.82 15.15 -28.33
CA LEU A 183 11.22 15.50 -28.50
C LEU A 183 11.55 15.60 -29.99
N SER A 184 12.13 16.72 -30.42
CA SER A 184 12.58 16.86 -31.82
C SER A 184 13.84 17.70 -31.96
N ARG A 185 14.80 17.23 -32.78
CA ARG A 185 16.00 18.02 -33.09
C ARG A 185 15.68 19.10 -34.13
N ARG A 186 14.97 18.74 -35.21
CA ARG A 186 14.58 19.65 -36.30
C ARG A 186 13.17 20.25 -36.11
N PRO A 187 12.79 21.28 -36.91
CA PRO A 187 11.47 21.90 -36.80
C PRO A 187 10.35 20.85 -36.87
N THR A 188 9.42 20.91 -35.92
CA THR A 188 8.26 20.01 -35.90
C THR A 188 6.96 20.78 -35.68
N ARG A 189 5.95 20.50 -36.50
CA ARG A 189 4.60 21.06 -36.35
C ARG A 189 3.64 19.93 -36.04
N VAL A 190 3.10 19.93 -34.83
CA VAL A 190 2.26 18.84 -34.32
C VAL A 190 0.84 19.32 -34.12
N LYS A 191 -0.11 18.61 -34.74
CA LYS A 191 -1.53 18.81 -34.50
C LYS A 191 -2.09 17.70 -33.64
N LEU A 192 -2.75 18.03 -32.54
CA LEU A 192 -3.52 17.08 -31.75
C LEU A 192 -4.97 17.05 -32.26
N ALA A 193 -5.51 15.87 -32.51
CA ALA A 193 -6.87 15.69 -32.99
C ALA A 193 -7.45 14.35 -32.49
N GLY A 194 -8.71 14.05 -32.82
CA GLY A 194 -9.35 12.78 -32.48
C GLY A 194 -10.50 12.94 -31.48
N ALA A 195 -11.30 11.87 -31.32
CA ALA A 195 -12.52 11.87 -30.51
C ALA A 195 -12.25 12.16 -29.02
N TYR A 196 -11.07 11.80 -28.53
CA TYR A 196 -10.70 11.90 -27.12
C TYR A 196 -9.60 12.95 -26.87
N VAL A 197 -9.36 13.87 -27.82
CA VAL A 197 -8.35 14.94 -27.66
C VAL A 197 -8.61 15.83 -26.43
N GLY A 198 -9.87 15.91 -25.96
CA GLY A 198 -10.24 16.60 -24.74
C GLY A 198 -9.60 16.03 -23.47
N ASN A 199 -9.24 14.74 -23.48
CA ASN A 199 -8.60 14.05 -22.36
C ASN A 199 -7.10 14.41 -22.22
N VAL A 200 -6.51 15.10 -23.20
CA VAL A 200 -5.12 15.58 -23.12
C VAL A 200 -5.01 16.67 -22.07
N SER A 201 -4.39 16.38 -20.93
CA SER A 201 -4.24 17.28 -19.80
C SER A 201 -2.98 18.13 -19.87
N ALA A 202 -1.89 17.63 -20.47
CA ALA A 202 -0.65 18.37 -20.64
C ALA A 202 0.13 17.93 -21.90
N VAL A 203 0.85 18.88 -22.50
CA VAL A 203 1.76 18.63 -23.60
C VAL A 203 3.08 19.34 -23.31
N ARG A 204 4.19 18.62 -23.43
CA ARG A 204 5.53 19.19 -23.33
C ARG A 204 6.30 18.94 -24.62
N LEU A 205 6.63 20.01 -25.34
CA LEU A 205 7.50 19.96 -26.51
C LEU A 205 8.89 20.43 -26.13
N VAL A 206 9.88 19.56 -26.27
CA VAL A 206 11.31 19.84 -26.16
C VAL A 206 11.91 19.81 -27.56
N SER A 207 12.55 20.89 -27.99
CA SER A 207 13.19 20.90 -29.30
C SER A 207 14.42 21.79 -29.37
N GLU A 208 15.44 21.37 -30.13
CA GLU A 208 16.56 22.24 -30.52
C GLU A 208 16.09 23.34 -31.47
N ALA A 209 15.23 23.01 -32.44
CA ALA A 209 14.53 23.96 -33.30
C ALA A 209 13.26 24.55 -32.65
N PHE A 210 13.35 24.91 -31.36
CA PHE A 210 12.18 25.29 -30.54
C PHE A 210 11.39 26.49 -31.11
N GLN A 211 12.06 27.46 -31.74
CA GLN A 211 11.41 28.67 -32.27
C GLN A 211 10.48 28.36 -33.44
N GLU A 212 10.84 27.37 -34.26
CA GLU A 212 10.11 26.97 -35.47
C GLU A 212 9.10 25.85 -35.19
N SER A 213 9.19 25.21 -34.02
CA SER A 213 8.35 24.07 -33.68
C SER A 213 7.07 24.50 -32.97
N THR A 214 5.95 23.88 -33.34
CA THR A 214 4.61 24.24 -32.85
C THR A 214 3.80 23.03 -32.44
N VAL A 215 2.87 23.25 -31.50
CA VAL A 215 1.81 22.29 -31.15
C VAL A 215 0.48 23.03 -31.18
N GLU A 216 -0.53 22.42 -31.77
CA GLU A 216 -1.91 22.92 -31.80
C GLU A 216 -2.93 21.80 -31.52
N GLY A 217 -4.21 22.16 -31.37
CA GLY A 217 -5.31 21.20 -31.16
C GLY A 217 -5.80 21.04 -29.72
N VAL A 218 -5.11 21.66 -28.75
CA VAL A 218 -5.54 21.77 -27.35
C VAL A 218 -5.37 23.21 -26.85
N THR A 219 -5.96 23.54 -25.70
CA THR A 219 -5.82 24.87 -25.08
C THR A 219 -4.35 25.21 -24.82
N ALA A 220 -3.93 26.44 -25.17
CA ALA A 220 -2.54 26.88 -25.08
C ALA A 220 -1.94 26.75 -23.65
N SER A 221 -2.76 26.87 -22.60
CA SER A 221 -2.31 26.67 -21.21
C SER A 221 -1.86 25.24 -20.89
N ARG A 222 -2.28 24.26 -21.71
CA ARG A 222 -1.85 22.85 -21.59
C ARG A 222 -0.53 22.59 -22.33
N ILE A 223 -0.04 23.53 -23.13
CA ILE A 223 1.15 23.35 -23.98
C ILE A 223 2.33 24.08 -23.36
N GLN A 224 3.36 23.33 -23.02
CA GLN A 224 4.65 23.85 -22.60
C GLN A 224 5.70 23.56 -23.66
N ARG A 225 6.15 24.62 -24.34
CA ARG A 225 7.29 24.57 -25.27
C ARG A 225 8.55 24.98 -24.54
N VAL A 226 9.60 24.18 -24.64
CA VAL A 226 10.91 24.48 -24.06
C VAL A 226 12.03 24.20 -25.06
N PRO A 227 13.12 24.99 -25.03
CA PRO A 227 14.35 24.59 -25.69
C PRO A 227 14.94 23.33 -25.04
N SER A 228 16.01 22.79 -25.60
CA SER A 228 16.77 21.69 -24.99
C SER A 228 17.12 21.97 -23.52
N GLU A 229 16.80 21.02 -22.65
CA GLU A 229 17.06 21.07 -21.21
C GLU A 229 17.98 19.93 -20.78
N SER A 230 18.62 20.10 -19.62
CA SER A 230 19.50 19.08 -19.05
C SER A 230 18.73 17.82 -18.65
N VAL A 231 19.37 16.66 -18.87
CA VAL A 231 18.86 15.37 -18.38
C VAL A 231 19.44 15.07 -16.99
N THR A 232 18.65 14.40 -16.16
CA THR A 232 19.08 13.95 -14.82
C THR A 232 19.82 12.62 -14.88
N VAL A 233 19.46 11.76 -15.82
CA VAL A 233 20.10 10.45 -16.00
C VAL A 233 21.33 10.60 -16.89
N THR A 234 22.48 10.23 -16.34
CA THR A 234 23.75 10.22 -17.07
C THR A 234 24.04 8.80 -17.57
N GLN A 235 24.36 8.66 -18.85
CA GLN A 235 24.79 7.39 -19.44
C GLN A 235 26.04 7.59 -20.31
N PRO A 236 26.91 6.57 -20.44
CA PRO A 236 28.02 6.62 -21.38
C PRO A 236 27.52 6.96 -22.80
N TYR A 237 28.35 7.70 -23.54
CA TYR A 237 28.13 8.05 -24.95
C TYR A 237 26.93 8.96 -25.26
N THR A 238 26.21 9.44 -24.25
CA THR A 238 25.05 10.34 -24.42
C THR A 238 25.39 11.81 -24.11
N PRO A 239 24.65 12.78 -24.70
CA PRO A 239 24.77 14.19 -24.33
C PRO A 239 24.08 14.51 -22.99
N PRO A 240 24.50 15.58 -22.28
CA PRO A 240 23.93 15.98 -20.98
C PRO A 240 22.62 16.78 -21.11
N THR A 241 22.19 17.09 -22.32
CA THR A 241 20.94 17.78 -22.65
C THR A 241 20.12 16.96 -23.61
N LEU A 242 18.80 17.19 -23.65
CA LEU A 242 17.92 16.57 -24.62
C LEU A 242 18.14 17.14 -26.03
N VAL A 243 18.38 16.25 -26.98
CA VAL A 243 18.68 16.58 -28.39
C VAL A 243 17.73 15.82 -29.32
N CYS A 244 17.79 14.50 -29.27
CA CYS A 244 17.04 13.52 -30.07
C CYS A 244 17.16 12.16 -29.37
N THR A 245 16.53 11.13 -29.91
CA THR A 245 16.77 9.75 -29.47
C THR A 245 17.09 8.85 -30.65
N THR A 246 17.89 7.81 -30.41
CA THR A 246 18.11 6.75 -31.41
C THR A 246 17.07 5.64 -31.34
N GLY A 247 16.18 5.67 -30.33
CA GLY A 247 15.28 4.56 -30.03
C GLY A 247 15.93 3.45 -29.22
N ASP A 248 17.25 3.44 -29.04
CA ASP A 248 17.94 2.47 -28.19
C ASP A 248 17.86 2.85 -26.72
N ARG A 249 17.52 1.89 -25.84
CA ARG A 249 17.44 2.10 -24.39
C ARG A 249 18.79 2.47 -23.76
N VAL A 250 19.89 1.96 -24.31
CA VAL A 250 21.26 2.24 -23.89
C VAL A 250 22.13 2.34 -25.16
N LEU A 251 22.99 3.35 -25.21
CA LEU A 251 23.91 3.54 -26.34
C LEU A 251 25.20 2.74 -26.15
N LEU A 252 25.66 2.11 -27.23
CA LEU A 252 26.94 1.40 -27.28
C LEU A 252 28.07 2.24 -27.92
N SER A 253 27.73 3.40 -28.51
CA SER A 253 28.68 4.31 -29.16
C SER A 253 28.13 5.75 -29.21
N ARG A 254 29.00 6.74 -29.41
CA ARG A 254 28.59 8.15 -29.53
C ARG A 254 27.93 8.39 -30.88
N ASN A 255 26.70 8.88 -30.86
CA ASN A 255 25.93 9.28 -32.05
C ASN A 255 25.33 10.70 -31.94
N GLY A 256 25.55 11.40 -30.81
CA GLY A 256 25.04 12.75 -30.59
C GLY A 256 23.56 12.84 -30.21
N CYS A 257 22.86 11.71 -30.04
CA CYS A 257 21.50 11.63 -29.50
C CYS A 257 21.51 11.06 -28.06
N ASN A 258 20.38 11.23 -27.37
CA ASN A 258 20.11 10.59 -26.09
C ASN A 258 19.66 9.15 -26.29
N SER A 259 19.82 8.32 -25.25
CA SER A 259 19.13 7.03 -25.20
C SER A 259 17.64 7.22 -24.92
N THR A 260 16.82 6.23 -25.27
CA THR A 260 15.39 6.19 -24.92
C THR A 260 15.18 6.37 -23.41
N THR A 261 16.01 5.72 -22.58
CA THR A 261 15.93 5.82 -21.11
C THR A 261 16.08 7.27 -20.61
N GLN A 262 17.02 8.04 -21.17
CA GLN A 262 17.20 9.45 -20.76
C GLN A 262 16.00 10.32 -21.14
N VAL A 263 15.39 10.04 -22.30
CA VAL A 263 14.22 10.77 -22.78
C VAL A 263 13.01 10.46 -21.90
N GLU A 264 12.74 9.17 -21.66
CA GLU A 264 11.66 8.72 -20.79
C GLU A 264 11.79 9.34 -19.39
N GLU A 265 12.95 9.24 -18.75
CA GLU A 265 13.19 9.80 -17.40
C GLU A 265 13.03 11.31 -17.33
N TYR A 266 13.49 12.02 -18.35
CA TYR A 266 13.26 13.45 -18.43
C TYR A 266 11.75 13.76 -18.40
N PHE A 267 10.95 13.15 -19.28
CA PHE A 267 9.52 13.46 -19.35
C PHE A 267 8.79 13.01 -18.07
N LEU A 268 9.13 11.85 -17.53
CA LEU A 268 8.63 11.40 -16.22
C LEU A 268 8.93 12.40 -15.10
N SER A 269 10.10 13.04 -15.11
CA SER A 269 10.45 14.08 -14.11
C SER A 269 9.59 15.33 -14.21
N LYS A 270 9.11 15.66 -15.41
CA LYS A 270 8.28 16.85 -15.66
C LYS A 270 6.81 16.59 -15.44
N PHE A 271 6.38 15.36 -15.71
CA PHE A 271 5.01 14.92 -15.53
C PHE A 271 4.72 14.40 -14.12
N GLY A 272 5.76 14.06 -13.33
CA GLY A 272 5.60 13.57 -11.96
C GLY A 272 5.17 12.10 -11.89
N GLU A 273 5.36 11.37 -12.98
CA GLU A 273 4.88 10.00 -13.15
C GLU A 273 6.01 8.98 -13.00
N VAL A 274 5.62 7.71 -12.91
CA VAL A 274 6.54 6.55 -12.77
C VAL A 274 6.61 5.69 -14.03
N GLN A 275 5.69 5.87 -14.98
CA GLN A 275 5.56 5.01 -16.16
C GLN A 275 5.27 5.79 -17.44
N VAL A 276 5.74 5.27 -18.56
CA VAL A 276 5.38 5.72 -19.91
C VAL A 276 4.52 4.65 -20.56
N LEU A 277 3.38 5.03 -21.15
CA LEU A 277 2.47 4.08 -21.78
C LEU A 277 2.89 3.72 -23.21
N SER A 278 3.54 4.65 -23.90
CA SER A 278 4.12 4.38 -25.21
C SER A 278 5.20 5.39 -25.54
N HIS A 279 6.28 4.93 -26.15
CA HIS A 279 7.31 5.79 -26.74
C HIS A 279 7.55 5.38 -28.19
N VAL A 280 7.18 6.28 -29.11
CA VAL A 280 7.44 6.14 -30.54
C VAL A 280 8.65 6.97 -30.92
N SER A 281 9.67 6.33 -31.50
CA SER A 281 10.86 6.99 -32.05
C SER A 281 10.90 6.91 -33.58
N LYS A 282 11.29 8.00 -34.24
CA LYS A 282 11.54 8.10 -35.69
C LYS A 282 12.83 8.87 -35.95
N GLU A 283 13.61 8.42 -36.92
CA GLU A 283 14.83 9.11 -37.34
C GLU A 283 14.65 9.94 -38.61
N SER A 284 13.68 9.58 -39.46
CA SER A 284 13.38 10.28 -40.72
C SER A 284 12.27 11.31 -40.56
N GLU A 285 12.25 12.33 -41.43
CA GLU A 285 11.19 13.33 -41.44
C GLU A 285 9.84 12.63 -41.60
N PHE A 286 8.87 13.03 -40.78
CA PHE A 286 7.58 12.38 -40.75
C PHE A 286 6.47 13.36 -41.13
N SER A 287 5.60 12.90 -42.02
CA SER A 287 4.33 13.56 -42.33
C SER A 287 3.17 12.57 -42.31
N GLY A 288 2.00 13.02 -41.87
CA GLY A 288 0.80 12.19 -41.77
C GLY A 288 0.25 12.06 -40.35
N SER A 289 -0.45 10.97 -40.07
CA SER A 289 -1.15 10.75 -38.79
C SER A 289 -0.56 9.59 -38.01
N ILE A 290 -0.43 9.76 -36.69
CA ILE A 290 -0.10 8.69 -35.74
C ILE A 290 -1.30 8.53 -34.81
N GLU A 291 -1.94 7.37 -34.87
CA GLU A 291 -3.01 6.98 -33.95
C GLU A 291 -2.41 6.44 -32.65
N LEU A 292 -2.93 6.90 -31.50
CA LEU A 292 -2.47 6.40 -30.20
C LEU A 292 -2.75 4.89 -30.07
N SER A 293 -3.83 4.39 -30.66
CA SER A 293 -4.17 2.95 -30.71
C SER A 293 -3.15 2.09 -31.47
N LYS A 294 -2.52 2.64 -32.51
CA LYS A 294 -1.53 1.93 -33.34
C LYS A 294 -0.13 1.94 -32.76
N ALA A 295 0.13 2.83 -31.81
CA ALA A 295 1.27 2.69 -30.93
C ALA A 295 0.90 1.61 -29.89
N ARG A 296 1.34 0.36 -30.10
CA ARG A 296 1.16 -0.74 -29.11
C ARG A 296 1.31 -0.20 -27.68
N MET A 297 0.43 -0.66 -26.76
CA MET A 297 0.54 -0.30 -25.35
C MET A 297 1.83 -0.91 -24.80
N ASN A 298 2.86 -0.07 -24.74
CA ASN A 298 4.20 -0.41 -24.32
C ASN A 298 4.41 0.28 -22.97
N LEU A 299 3.98 -0.39 -21.92
CA LEU A 299 4.09 0.08 -20.56
C LEU A 299 5.55 -0.04 -20.12
N VAL A 300 6.23 1.10 -20.01
CA VAL A 300 7.63 1.15 -19.63
C VAL A 300 7.74 1.67 -18.20
N LEU A 301 8.23 0.82 -17.30
CA LEU A 301 8.59 1.19 -15.93
C LEU A 301 10.04 1.60 -15.89
N VAL A 302 10.28 2.89 -15.63
CA VAL A 302 11.64 3.45 -15.57
C VAL A 302 12.02 3.89 -14.16
N ARG A 303 11.05 3.98 -13.25
CA ARG A 303 11.26 4.27 -11.83
C ARG A 303 10.73 3.16 -10.95
N ASP A 304 11.28 3.08 -9.75
CA ASP A 304 10.83 2.10 -8.76
C ASP A 304 9.33 2.27 -8.51
N ALA A 305 8.63 1.15 -8.50
CA ALA A 305 7.19 1.08 -8.32
C ALA A 305 6.84 0.08 -7.21
N GLU A 306 5.68 0.26 -6.59
CA GLU A 306 5.18 -0.66 -5.59
C GLU A 306 3.79 -1.17 -5.99
N ARG A 307 3.56 -2.49 -5.87
CA ARG A 307 2.27 -3.15 -6.12
C ARG A 307 1.70 -2.82 -7.50
N PHE A 308 2.53 -3.02 -8.52
CA PHE A 308 2.21 -2.63 -9.88
C PHE A 308 1.10 -3.50 -10.47
N ASP A 309 -0.01 -2.88 -10.87
CA ASP A 309 -1.12 -3.55 -11.56
C ASP A 309 -1.22 -3.05 -13.00
N VAL A 310 -1.00 -3.95 -13.96
CA VAL A 310 -1.01 -3.64 -15.39
C VAL A 310 -2.40 -3.16 -15.85
N ALA A 311 -3.48 -3.81 -15.44
CA ALA A 311 -4.83 -3.41 -15.84
C ALA A 311 -5.15 -2.01 -15.29
N ALA A 312 -4.84 -1.76 -14.01
CA ALA A 312 -5.04 -0.46 -13.39
C ALA A 312 -4.20 0.62 -14.09
N ALA A 313 -2.94 0.33 -14.40
CA ALA A 313 -2.04 1.24 -15.12
C ALA A 313 -2.54 1.64 -16.52
N LEU A 314 -3.37 0.80 -17.15
CA LEU A 314 -3.99 1.04 -18.45
C LEU A 314 -5.39 1.70 -18.34
N GLY A 315 -5.87 2.01 -17.14
CA GLY A 315 -7.23 2.51 -16.95
C GLY A 315 -8.31 1.42 -17.00
N SER A 316 -7.94 0.17 -16.79
CA SER A 316 -8.83 -1.01 -16.77
C SER A 316 -9.65 -1.14 -18.07
N PRO A 317 -8.99 -1.46 -19.20
CA PRO A 317 -9.67 -1.50 -20.50
C PRO A 317 -10.81 -2.53 -20.50
N ALA A 318 -11.98 -2.12 -21.00
CA ALA A 318 -13.16 -2.97 -21.06
C ALA A 318 -13.10 -4.04 -22.18
N GLY A 319 -12.23 -3.84 -23.17
CA GLY A 319 -12.01 -4.76 -24.29
C GLY A 319 -10.63 -5.42 -24.24
N ALA A 320 -10.47 -6.52 -24.98
CA ALA A 320 -9.21 -7.23 -25.08
C ALA A 320 -8.09 -6.34 -25.64
N VAL A 321 -6.90 -6.42 -25.05
CA VAL A 321 -5.73 -5.62 -25.43
C VAL A 321 -4.46 -6.48 -25.50
N ASP A 322 -3.55 -6.10 -26.39
CA ASP A 322 -2.21 -6.68 -26.49
C ASP A 322 -1.18 -5.73 -25.86
N ILE A 323 -0.52 -6.20 -24.81
CA ILE A 323 0.28 -5.35 -23.92
C ILE A 323 1.72 -5.84 -23.87
N VAL A 324 2.64 -4.87 -23.88
CA VAL A 324 4.05 -5.09 -23.58
C VAL A 324 4.38 -4.32 -22.31
N VAL A 325 5.01 -4.98 -21.35
CA VAL A 325 5.49 -4.37 -20.10
C VAL A 325 7.01 -4.50 -20.05
N ASP A 326 7.72 -3.38 -20.16
CA ASP A 326 9.17 -3.30 -20.02
C ASP A 326 9.52 -2.81 -18.60
N VAL A 327 10.00 -3.73 -17.76
CA VAL A 327 10.37 -3.44 -16.37
C VAL A 327 11.86 -3.08 -16.29
N ASN A 328 12.18 -1.79 -16.15
CA ASN A 328 13.56 -1.29 -16.12
C ASN A 328 13.98 -0.74 -14.75
N ALA A 329 13.07 -0.76 -13.77
CA ALA A 329 13.32 -0.35 -12.40
C ALA A 329 12.68 -1.34 -11.42
N THR A 330 12.98 -1.20 -10.13
CA THR A 330 12.56 -2.18 -9.13
C THR A 330 11.05 -2.11 -8.92
N VAL A 331 10.38 -3.26 -9.01
CA VAL A 331 8.98 -3.38 -8.64
C VAL A 331 8.88 -4.17 -7.35
N GLY A 332 8.39 -3.52 -6.30
CA GLY A 332 8.33 -4.06 -4.95
C GLY A 332 6.92 -4.31 -4.44
N SER A 333 6.82 -5.02 -3.33
CA SER A 333 5.65 -4.99 -2.46
C SER A 333 6.09 -4.80 -1.02
N SER A 334 5.38 -3.94 -0.28
CA SER A 334 5.52 -3.83 1.17
C SER A 334 4.60 -4.75 1.96
N ALA A 335 3.69 -5.47 1.30
CA ALA A 335 2.70 -6.33 1.96
C ALA A 335 2.73 -7.76 1.41
N PRO A 336 2.91 -8.80 2.24
CA PRO A 336 3.05 -10.17 1.76
C PRO A 336 1.77 -10.73 1.13
N GLY A 337 0.60 -10.13 1.42
CA GLY A 337 -0.67 -10.47 0.77
C GLY A 337 -0.86 -9.86 -0.63
N ILE A 338 0.01 -8.95 -1.06
CA ILE A 338 -0.10 -8.24 -2.34
C ILE A 338 1.15 -8.55 -3.18
N PRO A 339 1.00 -9.04 -4.42
CA PRO A 339 2.15 -9.28 -5.29
C PRO A 339 2.85 -7.97 -5.63
N ALA A 340 4.15 -8.04 -5.93
CA ALA A 340 4.88 -6.86 -6.41
C ALA A 340 4.35 -6.40 -7.78
N LEU A 341 4.07 -7.35 -8.68
CA LEU A 341 3.46 -7.11 -9.99
C LEU A 341 2.28 -8.04 -10.23
N THR A 342 1.18 -7.51 -10.76
CA THR A 342 0.02 -8.28 -11.22
C THR A 342 -0.42 -7.83 -12.61
N THR A 343 -0.91 -8.75 -13.43
CA THR A 343 -1.57 -8.35 -14.70
C THR A 343 -2.94 -7.74 -14.49
N GLY A 344 -3.55 -7.94 -13.31
CA GLY A 344 -4.81 -7.30 -12.92
C GLY A 344 -6.04 -7.83 -13.67
N ASN A 345 -7.16 -7.11 -13.58
CA ASN A 345 -8.42 -7.54 -14.19
C ASN A 345 -8.53 -7.10 -15.65
N LEU A 346 -7.68 -7.66 -16.52
CA LEU A 346 -7.77 -7.45 -17.97
C LEU A 346 -8.97 -8.19 -18.56
N ALA A 347 -9.59 -7.60 -19.59
CA ALA A 347 -10.68 -8.24 -20.31
C ALA A 347 -10.23 -9.57 -20.94
N GLU A 348 -11.16 -10.54 -21.02
CA GLU A 348 -10.89 -11.84 -21.65
C GLU A 348 -10.39 -11.67 -23.08
N GLY A 349 -9.38 -12.47 -23.45
CA GLY A 349 -8.69 -12.36 -24.74
C GLY A 349 -7.49 -11.42 -24.75
N SER A 350 -7.26 -10.65 -23.68
CA SER A 350 -6.03 -9.84 -23.56
C SER A 350 -4.78 -10.71 -23.48
N THR A 351 -3.67 -10.24 -24.03
CA THR A 351 -2.37 -10.90 -23.93
C THR A 351 -1.32 -9.95 -23.38
N VAL A 352 -0.43 -10.47 -22.54
CA VAL A 352 0.65 -9.69 -21.91
C VAL A 352 2.01 -10.27 -22.28
N ARG A 353 2.96 -9.40 -22.59
CA ARG A 353 4.38 -9.75 -22.68
C ARG A 353 5.16 -8.92 -21.68
N ILE A 354 5.78 -9.56 -20.70
CA ILE A 354 6.63 -8.91 -19.71
C ILE A 354 8.09 -9.11 -20.10
N ASN A 355 8.83 -8.02 -20.27
CA ASN A 355 10.28 -8.00 -20.38
C ASN A 355 10.85 -7.45 -19.07
N ASN A 356 11.47 -8.30 -18.26
CA ASN A 356 12.08 -7.84 -17.02
C ASN A 356 13.58 -7.59 -17.18
N TYR A 357 14.02 -6.36 -16.96
CA TYR A 357 15.43 -5.96 -16.94
C TYR A 357 15.91 -5.55 -15.54
N ALA A 358 15.02 -5.58 -14.53
CA ALA A 358 15.29 -5.12 -13.18
C ALA A 358 14.82 -6.14 -12.13
N SER A 359 14.56 -5.71 -10.89
CA SER A 359 14.15 -6.62 -9.81
C SER A 359 12.66 -6.51 -9.54
N ILE A 360 11.96 -7.65 -9.53
CA ILE A 360 10.56 -7.77 -9.10
C ILE A 360 10.55 -8.60 -7.81
N VAL A 361 10.20 -7.97 -6.68
CA VAL A 361 10.49 -8.52 -5.35
C VAL A 361 9.28 -8.46 -4.43
N GLY A 362 8.82 -9.63 -3.96
CA GLY A 362 7.75 -9.73 -2.98
C GLY A 362 8.15 -9.26 -1.58
N ALA A 363 7.16 -8.99 -0.72
CA ALA A 363 7.40 -8.59 0.66
C ALA A 363 7.78 -9.77 1.56
N GLY A 364 8.57 -9.54 2.61
CA GLY A 364 8.91 -10.55 3.60
C GLY A 364 7.73 -10.87 4.53
N GLY A 365 7.59 -12.12 4.93
CA GLY A 365 6.61 -12.57 5.90
C GLY A 365 7.00 -12.17 7.33
N ALA A 366 6.04 -11.75 8.15
CA ALA A 366 6.30 -11.43 9.55
C ALA A 366 6.67 -12.69 10.37
N GLY A 367 7.56 -12.53 11.34
CA GLY A 367 7.90 -13.59 12.28
C GLY A 367 6.73 -13.95 13.21
N GLY A 368 6.63 -15.22 13.61
CA GLY A 368 5.64 -15.69 14.55
C GLY A 368 5.92 -15.19 15.97
N SER A 369 4.88 -14.88 16.75
CA SER A 369 5.07 -14.50 18.15
C SER A 369 5.50 -15.69 19.01
N GLY A 370 6.21 -15.38 20.09
CA GLY A 370 6.32 -16.30 21.23
C GLY A 370 4.95 -16.58 21.87
N GLY A 371 4.93 -17.52 22.81
CA GLY A 371 3.76 -17.85 23.62
C GLY A 371 3.76 -17.15 24.98
N ASN A 372 2.74 -17.44 25.79
CA ASN A 372 2.65 -16.91 27.14
C ASN A 372 3.37 -17.73 28.23
N GLY A 373 4.20 -18.74 27.89
CA GLY A 373 5.09 -19.46 28.82
C GLY A 373 4.38 -20.32 29.89
N ALA A 374 4.56 -21.64 29.89
CA ALA A 374 3.87 -22.54 30.81
C ALA A 374 4.61 -22.74 32.16
N LYS A 375 3.87 -23.10 33.22
CA LYS A 375 4.43 -23.54 34.52
C LYS A 375 4.41 -25.07 34.63
N GLY A 376 5.59 -25.69 34.66
CA GLY A 376 5.79 -27.04 35.21
C GLY A 376 5.46 -28.23 34.31
N SER A 377 5.13 -28.04 33.04
CA SER A 377 5.24 -29.10 32.02
C SER A 377 5.32 -28.51 30.61
N TYR A 378 6.03 -29.22 29.74
CA TYR A 378 6.22 -28.90 28.33
C TYR A 378 4.90 -28.95 27.52
N GLU A 379 3.91 -29.73 27.99
CA GLU A 379 2.64 -30.06 27.33
C GLU A 379 1.67 -28.86 27.15
N HIS A 380 1.99 -27.70 27.73
CA HIS A 380 1.16 -26.50 27.70
C HIS A 380 1.84 -25.28 27.04
N THR A 381 3.00 -25.48 26.43
CA THR A 381 3.69 -24.44 25.65
C THR A 381 3.08 -24.34 24.25
N CYS A 382 2.85 -23.12 23.79
CA CYS A 382 2.30 -22.85 22.46
C CYS A 382 3.03 -21.65 21.87
N SER A 383 3.29 -21.66 20.58
CA SER A 383 3.85 -20.51 19.89
C SER A 383 3.27 -20.43 18.49
N ARG A 384 3.52 -19.31 17.81
CA ARG A 384 2.89 -19.05 16.51
C ARG A 384 3.83 -19.30 15.36
N ASN A 385 3.26 -19.80 14.27
CA ASN A 385 3.96 -19.94 13.02
C ASN A 385 4.37 -18.56 12.49
N GLY A 386 5.46 -18.53 11.74
CA GLY A 386 5.78 -17.38 10.92
C GLY A 386 4.78 -17.23 9.78
N PHE A 387 4.60 -16.01 9.32
CA PHE A 387 3.72 -15.69 8.21
C PHE A 387 4.43 -15.94 6.87
N PRO A 388 3.68 -16.31 5.81
CA PRO A 388 4.27 -16.55 4.49
C PRO A 388 4.87 -15.27 3.89
N GLY A 389 5.89 -15.44 3.06
CA GLY A 389 6.40 -14.38 2.20
C GLY A 389 5.45 -14.06 1.05
N GLY A 390 5.54 -12.84 0.52
CA GLY A 390 4.72 -12.36 -0.59
C GLY A 390 5.22 -12.81 -1.96
N ALA A 391 4.29 -12.89 -2.91
CA ALA A 391 4.63 -13.21 -4.29
C ALA A 391 5.33 -12.05 -4.99
N ALA A 392 6.26 -12.33 -5.90
CA ALA A 392 6.78 -11.31 -6.81
C ALA A 392 5.77 -11.02 -7.93
N ILE A 393 5.35 -12.03 -8.70
CA ILE A 393 4.39 -11.86 -9.80
C ILE A 393 3.12 -12.67 -9.56
N HIS A 394 1.97 -12.10 -9.87
CA HIS A 394 0.68 -12.80 -9.99
C HIS A 394 0.07 -12.58 -11.38
N LEU A 395 -0.11 -13.66 -12.12
CA LEU A 395 -0.69 -13.62 -13.46
C LEU A 395 -2.18 -13.93 -13.40
N THR A 396 -2.97 -13.13 -14.08
CA THR A 396 -4.42 -13.24 -14.21
C THR A 396 -4.84 -13.26 -15.69
N ALA A 397 -3.92 -12.93 -16.61
CA ALA A 397 -4.09 -13.01 -18.05
C ALA A 397 -2.95 -13.84 -18.70
N PRO A 398 -3.19 -14.41 -19.91
CA PRO A 398 -2.15 -15.09 -20.68
C PRO A 398 -0.91 -14.22 -20.86
N THR A 399 0.25 -14.72 -20.38
CA THR A 399 1.47 -13.91 -20.29
C THR A 399 2.69 -14.65 -20.82
N THR A 400 3.45 -13.98 -21.70
CA THR A 400 4.81 -14.35 -22.07
C THR A 400 5.83 -13.55 -21.26
N LEU A 401 6.90 -14.19 -20.79
CA LEU A 401 7.90 -13.57 -19.91
C LEU A 401 9.31 -13.74 -20.49
N ASP A 402 10.00 -12.64 -20.74
CA ASP A 402 11.45 -12.57 -21.02
C ASP A 402 12.13 -11.94 -19.80
N ASN A 403 12.81 -12.76 -19.00
CA ASN A 403 13.50 -12.28 -17.81
C ASN A 403 15.00 -12.13 -18.08
N LYS A 404 15.53 -10.96 -17.76
CA LYS A 404 16.96 -10.59 -17.77
C LYS A 404 17.37 -9.93 -16.45
N GLY A 405 16.42 -9.83 -15.51
CA GLY A 405 16.61 -9.31 -14.16
C GLY A 405 16.27 -10.35 -13.09
N ASN A 406 15.87 -9.88 -11.90
CA ASN A 406 15.57 -10.72 -10.74
C ASN A 406 14.04 -10.86 -10.55
N ILE A 407 13.54 -12.05 -10.25
CA ILE A 407 12.16 -12.26 -9.78
C ILE A 407 12.18 -13.09 -8.52
N TRP A 408 11.96 -12.43 -7.38
CA TRP A 408 12.18 -13.01 -6.05
C TRP A 408 10.92 -12.91 -5.20
N GLY A 409 10.32 -14.04 -4.85
CA GLY A 409 9.34 -14.07 -3.78
C GLY A 409 9.97 -13.67 -2.44
N GLY A 410 9.16 -13.11 -1.55
CA GLY A 410 9.61 -12.78 -0.20
C GLY A 410 9.95 -14.03 0.62
N GLY A 411 10.83 -13.90 1.59
CA GLY A 411 11.11 -14.95 2.56
C GLY A 411 9.95 -15.11 3.56
N GLY A 412 9.70 -16.33 4.00
CA GLY A 412 8.76 -16.60 5.09
C GLY A 412 9.31 -16.13 6.44
N GLY A 413 8.45 -15.66 7.34
CA GLY A 413 8.86 -15.34 8.70
C GLY A 413 9.23 -16.60 9.48
N GLY A 414 10.14 -16.51 10.43
CA GLY A 414 10.49 -17.60 11.33
C GLY A 414 9.38 -17.89 12.35
N GLY A 415 9.27 -19.14 12.79
CA GLY A 415 8.32 -19.51 13.85
C GLY A 415 8.76 -18.98 15.23
N GLY A 416 7.81 -18.50 16.03
CA GLY A 416 8.07 -18.11 17.41
C GLY A 416 8.27 -19.31 18.33
N GLY A 417 8.90 -19.12 19.48
CA GLY A 417 9.19 -20.18 20.45
C GLY A 417 8.59 -19.87 21.82
N SER A 418 8.14 -20.91 22.53
CA SER A 418 7.75 -20.83 23.94
C SER A 418 8.22 -22.07 24.69
N GLY A 419 8.77 -21.86 25.87
CA GLY A 419 9.24 -22.90 26.79
C GLY A 419 8.86 -22.58 28.23
N GLU A 420 9.36 -23.37 29.18
CA GLU A 420 9.11 -23.15 30.62
C GLU A 420 9.71 -21.81 31.08
N GLY A 421 8.86 -20.79 31.21
CA GLY A 421 9.27 -19.44 31.58
C GLY A 421 10.10 -18.68 30.54
N PHE A 422 10.14 -19.16 29.30
CA PHE A 422 10.85 -18.52 28.19
C PHE A 422 9.91 -18.24 27.01
N SER A 423 10.10 -17.10 26.36
CA SER A 423 9.35 -16.78 25.14
C SER A 423 10.15 -15.96 24.14
N VAL A 424 10.12 -16.35 22.88
CA VAL A 424 10.90 -15.69 21.82
C VAL A 424 10.08 -15.51 20.55
N GLY A 425 10.21 -14.34 19.92
CA GLY A 425 9.62 -14.07 18.61
C GLY A 425 10.50 -14.55 17.47
N GLY A 426 9.91 -15.08 16.40
CA GLY A 426 10.61 -15.47 15.18
C GLY A 426 11.12 -14.28 14.37
N GLY A 427 12.15 -14.45 13.57
CA GLY A 427 12.68 -13.39 12.71
C GLY A 427 11.77 -13.09 11.51
N GLY A 428 11.73 -11.84 11.03
CA GLY A 428 10.97 -11.50 9.82
C GLY A 428 11.68 -11.93 8.53
N GLY A 429 10.95 -12.36 7.50
CA GLY A 429 11.55 -12.79 6.23
C GLY A 429 12.14 -11.65 5.40
N ALA A 430 13.06 -11.95 4.49
CA ALA A 430 13.60 -10.99 3.53
C ALA A 430 12.54 -10.56 2.51
N GLY A 431 12.64 -9.35 1.97
CA GLY A 431 11.68 -8.86 0.97
C GLY A 431 11.99 -7.45 0.51
N PHE A 432 11.25 -6.94 -0.47
CA PHE A 432 11.35 -5.53 -0.85
C PHE A 432 11.15 -4.63 0.38
N ALA A 433 10.06 -4.85 1.11
CA ALA A 433 10.02 -4.59 2.54
C ALA A 433 10.27 -5.90 3.28
N GLY A 434 11.22 -5.89 4.23
CA GLY A 434 11.43 -7.01 5.12
C GLY A 434 10.25 -7.22 6.06
N GLY A 435 9.99 -8.47 6.43
CA GLY A 435 8.96 -8.81 7.40
C GLY A 435 9.29 -8.26 8.78
N ALA A 436 8.28 -7.88 9.56
CA ALA A 436 8.47 -7.54 10.96
C ALA A 436 8.97 -8.75 11.76
N GLY A 437 9.81 -8.51 12.76
CA GLY A 437 10.15 -9.54 13.75
C GLY A 437 8.94 -9.89 14.61
N GLY A 438 8.85 -11.15 15.02
CA GLY A 438 7.83 -11.64 15.93
C GLY A 438 7.96 -10.97 17.30
N VAL A 439 6.82 -10.64 17.89
CA VAL A 439 6.77 -10.11 19.25
C VAL A 439 7.13 -11.18 20.28
N LYS A 440 7.63 -10.71 21.44
CA LYS A 440 8.18 -11.57 22.50
C LYS A 440 7.16 -12.55 23.06
N VAL A 441 5.92 -12.08 23.24
CA VAL A 441 4.79 -12.80 23.84
C VAL A 441 3.57 -12.67 22.95
N SER A 442 2.62 -13.59 23.13
CA SER A 442 1.39 -13.64 22.35
C SER A 442 0.56 -12.36 22.58
N PRO A 443 0.13 -11.62 21.53
CA PRO A 443 -0.74 -10.45 21.68
C PRO A 443 -2.23 -10.80 21.89
N LEU A 444 -2.58 -12.08 22.03
CA LEU A 444 -3.98 -12.48 22.24
C LEU A 444 -4.44 -12.17 23.66
N SER A 445 -5.75 -11.99 23.82
CA SER A 445 -6.36 -11.95 25.14
C SER A 445 -6.20 -13.30 25.84
N GLU A 446 -6.30 -13.30 27.17
CA GLU A 446 -6.23 -14.52 27.98
C GLU A 446 -7.22 -15.59 27.52
N ARG A 447 -8.45 -15.20 27.17
CA ARG A 447 -9.48 -16.13 26.70
C ARG A 447 -9.09 -16.80 25.38
N GLU A 448 -8.51 -16.04 24.45
CA GLU A 448 -8.07 -16.54 23.15
C GLU A 448 -6.81 -17.40 23.27
N GLU A 449 -5.88 -17.03 24.16
CA GLU A 449 -4.68 -17.82 24.44
C GLU A 449 -5.05 -19.18 25.06
N ILE A 450 -5.97 -19.20 26.03
CA ILE A 450 -6.46 -20.46 26.62
C ILE A 450 -7.18 -21.31 25.58
N ALA A 451 -7.95 -20.70 24.67
CA ALA A 451 -8.62 -21.41 23.59
C ALA A 451 -7.63 -22.02 22.58
N TYR A 452 -6.51 -21.34 22.31
CA TYR A 452 -5.49 -21.81 21.37
C TYR A 452 -4.54 -22.83 22.00
N CYS A 453 -4.11 -22.60 23.24
CA CYS A 453 -3.08 -23.36 23.93
C CYS A 453 -3.62 -24.43 24.89
N GLY A 454 -4.91 -24.38 25.21
CA GLY A 454 -5.57 -25.30 26.14
C GLY A 454 -5.25 -25.07 27.63
N ALA A 455 -4.50 -24.01 27.98
CA ALA A 455 -4.10 -23.72 29.36
C ALA A 455 -3.87 -22.22 29.61
N ASP A 456 -4.06 -21.80 30.87
CA ASP A 456 -3.69 -20.46 31.35
C ASP A 456 -2.20 -20.44 31.73
N ASN A 457 -1.44 -19.65 30.98
CA ASN A 457 0.01 -19.52 31.09
C ASN A 457 0.44 -18.32 31.97
N ARG A 458 -0.47 -17.73 32.76
CA ARG A 458 -0.28 -16.47 33.50
C ARG A 458 0.89 -16.36 34.47
N LYS A 459 1.69 -17.39 34.73
CA LYS A 459 2.67 -17.34 35.81
C LYS A 459 4.05 -17.86 35.42
N LEU A 460 4.93 -16.88 35.15
CA LEU A 460 6.40 -16.87 35.28
C LEU A 460 7.18 -16.82 33.95
N LEU A 461 6.91 -15.83 33.10
CA LEU A 461 7.89 -15.40 32.08
C LEU A 461 9.14 -14.86 32.78
N ARG A 462 10.25 -15.60 32.69
CA ARG A 462 11.55 -15.24 33.25
C ARG A 462 12.36 -14.39 32.28
N GLU A 463 12.42 -14.82 31.03
CA GLU A 463 13.14 -14.11 29.97
C GLU A 463 12.35 -14.13 28.67
N SER A 464 12.45 -13.04 27.90
CA SER A 464 11.87 -12.98 26.57
C SER A 464 12.62 -12.07 25.61
N ALA A 465 12.67 -12.46 24.34
CA ALA A 465 13.35 -11.71 23.29
C ALA A 465 12.48 -11.62 22.02
N PRO A 466 12.40 -10.45 21.36
CA PRO A 466 11.70 -10.34 20.09
C PRO A 466 12.57 -10.91 18.98
N GLY A 467 11.95 -11.25 17.85
CA GLY A 467 12.71 -11.50 16.62
C GLY A 467 13.20 -10.21 15.99
N GLY A 468 14.29 -10.28 15.23
CA GLY A 468 14.74 -9.19 14.37
C GLY A 468 13.83 -9.05 13.14
N ALA A 469 13.66 -7.82 12.66
CA ALA A 469 13.03 -7.58 11.37
C ALA A 469 13.90 -8.11 10.22
N GLY A 470 13.26 -8.59 9.16
CA GLY A 470 13.93 -8.83 7.90
C GLY A 470 14.31 -7.52 7.21
N SER A 471 15.10 -7.63 6.16
CA SER A 471 15.55 -6.51 5.33
C SER A 471 15.42 -6.86 3.84
N ASN A 472 15.79 -5.91 2.99
CA ASN A 472 15.99 -6.13 1.56
C ASN A 472 17.29 -6.91 1.23
N LEU A 473 18.00 -7.44 2.22
CA LEU A 473 19.21 -8.23 2.01
C LEU A 473 19.13 -9.62 2.64
N ALA A 474 18.45 -9.76 3.77
CA ALA A 474 18.39 -11.00 4.54
C ALA A 474 17.14 -11.06 5.44
N GLY A 475 16.77 -12.28 5.83
CA GLY A 475 15.81 -12.51 6.89
C GLY A 475 16.39 -12.09 8.25
N GLY A 476 15.53 -11.68 9.16
CA GLY A 476 15.89 -11.32 10.52
C GLY A 476 16.21 -12.55 11.36
N GLU A 477 17.06 -12.35 12.36
CA GLU A 477 17.38 -13.39 13.34
C GLU A 477 16.16 -13.65 14.25
N GLY A 478 15.95 -14.90 14.65
CA GLY A 478 15.02 -15.25 15.72
C GLY A 478 15.50 -14.76 17.08
N GLY A 479 14.55 -14.48 17.99
CA GLY A 479 14.86 -14.14 19.38
C GLY A 479 15.56 -15.28 20.11
N LYS A 480 16.47 -14.96 21.03
CA LYS A 480 17.30 -15.93 21.77
C LYS A 480 17.29 -15.59 23.26
N VAL A 481 17.09 -16.57 24.13
CA VAL A 481 17.08 -16.42 25.61
C VAL A 481 17.68 -17.63 26.31
N GLY A 482 18.03 -17.48 27.59
CA GLY A 482 18.57 -18.56 28.42
C GLY A 482 20.04 -18.91 28.16
N ASP A 483 20.87 -17.92 27.79
CA ASP A 483 22.34 -18.07 27.75
C ASP A 483 22.94 -17.86 29.15
N LEU A 484 22.69 -18.82 30.05
CA LEU A 484 23.06 -18.71 31.46
C LEU A 484 24.57 -18.72 31.70
N GLU A 485 25.34 -19.32 30.78
CA GLU A 485 26.79 -19.47 30.88
C GLU A 485 27.59 -18.50 30.00
N LYS A 486 26.92 -17.66 29.18
CA LYS A 486 27.55 -16.75 28.20
C LYS A 486 28.44 -17.47 27.19
N THR A 487 27.99 -18.65 26.75
CA THR A 487 28.70 -19.53 25.83
C THR A 487 28.06 -19.57 24.44
N ASP A 488 27.13 -18.66 24.15
CA ASP A 488 26.25 -18.66 22.97
C ASP A 488 25.39 -19.95 22.85
N SER A 489 25.17 -20.64 23.98
CA SER A 489 24.35 -21.84 24.09
C SER A 489 22.99 -21.49 24.69
N PHE A 490 22.06 -21.10 23.84
CA PHE A 490 20.72 -20.64 24.26
C PHE A 490 19.77 -21.79 24.58
N ALA A 491 19.03 -21.68 25.68
CA ALA A 491 17.97 -22.63 26.05
C ALA A 491 16.79 -22.60 25.05
N LEU A 492 16.55 -21.45 24.42
CA LEU A 492 15.46 -21.24 23.47
C LEU A 492 15.86 -20.26 22.36
N VAL A 493 15.71 -20.68 21.10
CA VAL A 493 15.99 -19.89 19.89
C VAL A 493 14.78 -19.95 18.96
N ALA A 494 14.23 -18.80 18.59
CA ALA A 494 13.16 -18.74 17.60
C ALA A 494 13.67 -19.05 16.20
N GLY A 495 12.76 -19.35 15.26
CA GLY A 495 13.12 -19.48 13.86
C GLY A 495 13.65 -18.17 13.28
N ASN A 496 14.70 -18.24 12.47
CA ASN A 496 15.14 -17.10 11.65
C ASN A 496 14.15 -16.87 10.50
N GLY A 497 14.03 -15.63 10.04
CA GLY A 497 13.33 -15.33 8.80
C GLY A 497 14.05 -15.95 7.60
N GLY A 498 13.27 -16.42 6.62
CA GLY A 498 13.79 -16.95 5.37
C GLY A 498 14.42 -15.84 4.51
N GLY A 499 15.42 -16.22 3.70
CA GLY A 499 15.88 -15.37 2.60
C GLY A 499 14.85 -15.31 1.46
N TYR A 500 15.16 -14.57 0.40
CA TYR A 500 14.32 -14.49 -0.80
C TYR A 500 13.91 -15.86 -1.32
N GLY A 501 12.61 -16.09 -1.44
CA GLY A 501 12.04 -17.34 -1.95
C GLY A 501 12.27 -18.56 -1.04
N GLN A 502 12.61 -18.35 0.23
CA GLN A 502 12.88 -19.42 1.20
C GLN A 502 11.88 -19.39 2.35
N PRO A 503 11.51 -20.56 2.90
CA PRO A 503 10.67 -20.62 4.09
C PRO A 503 11.42 -20.09 5.31
N GLY A 504 10.68 -19.67 6.33
CA GLY A 504 11.25 -19.34 7.63
C GLY A 504 11.78 -20.59 8.35
N GLY A 505 12.72 -20.38 9.27
CA GLY A 505 13.18 -21.41 10.18
C GLY A 505 12.11 -21.78 11.22
N SER A 506 12.22 -23.00 11.75
CA SER A 506 11.47 -23.42 12.94
C SER A 506 12.30 -23.13 14.20
N PRO A 507 11.66 -22.88 15.36
CA PRO A 507 12.36 -22.67 16.63
C PRO A 507 13.13 -23.94 17.07
N LYS A 508 14.18 -23.74 17.87
CA LYS A 508 15.02 -24.79 18.49
C LYS A 508 15.03 -24.63 20.01
N GLY A 509 15.15 -25.75 20.73
CA GLY A 509 15.18 -25.79 22.20
C GLY A 509 13.91 -26.40 22.80
N GLN A 510 13.59 -26.03 24.04
CA GLN A 510 12.41 -26.53 24.76
C GLN A 510 11.09 -25.90 24.24
N VAL A 511 10.64 -26.27 23.03
CA VAL A 511 9.41 -25.79 22.36
C VAL A 511 8.46 -26.89 21.87
N ILE A 512 7.15 -26.59 21.88
CA ILE A 512 6.14 -27.24 21.02
C ILE A 512 6.10 -26.54 19.63
N ALA A 513 5.84 -27.33 18.58
CA ALA A 513 6.13 -27.08 17.17
C ALA A 513 5.34 -25.95 16.50
N SER A 514 5.81 -24.70 16.62
CA SER A 514 5.58 -23.73 15.54
C SER A 514 6.51 -24.01 14.36
N ARG A 515 6.12 -23.52 13.18
CA ARG A 515 6.90 -23.65 11.94
C ARG A 515 7.18 -22.26 11.39
N GLY A 516 8.25 -22.14 10.61
CA GLY A 516 8.42 -20.97 9.77
C GLY A 516 7.32 -20.87 8.71
N GLY A 517 7.03 -19.65 8.29
CA GLY A 517 6.13 -19.36 7.19
C GLY A 517 6.66 -19.87 5.87
N ALA A 518 5.76 -20.14 4.93
CA ALA A 518 6.13 -20.58 3.59
C ALA A 518 6.93 -19.49 2.83
N ALA A 519 7.75 -19.93 1.89
CA ALA A 519 8.37 -19.05 0.91
C ALA A 519 7.30 -18.32 0.09
N GLY A 520 7.52 -17.05 -0.20
CA GLY A 520 6.76 -16.35 -1.22
C GLY A 520 7.10 -16.87 -2.61
N ALA A 521 6.09 -17.00 -3.46
CA ALA A 521 6.25 -17.43 -4.85
C ALA A 521 7.03 -16.39 -5.68
N ALA A 522 7.92 -16.85 -6.56
CA ALA A 522 8.44 -15.99 -7.61
C ALA A 522 7.31 -15.61 -8.58
N ILE A 523 6.49 -16.59 -8.98
CA ILE A 523 5.40 -16.40 -9.94
C ILE A 523 4.21 -17.26 -9.52
N LYS A 524 3.02 -16.65 -9.42
CA LYS A 524 1.73 -17.34 -9.37
C LYS A 524 1.07 -17.28 -10.74
N ARG A 525 0.82 -18.44 -11.35
CA ARG A 525 0.39 -18.54 -12.76
C ARG A 525 -1.11 -18.47 -12.96
N ASN A 526 -1.90 -18.90 -11.98
CA ASN A 526 -3.36 -18.95 -12.06
C ASN A 526 -3.87 -19.66 -13.35
N GLY A 527 -3.25 -20.78 -13.71
CA GLY A 527 -3.57 -21.57 -14.90
C GLY A 527 -2.90 -21.10 -16.20
N HIS A 528 -2.19 -19.96 -16.20
CA HIS A 528 -1.53 -19.45 -17.41
C HIS A 528 -0.17 -20.09 -17.62
N ARG A 529 0.08 -20.60 -18.85
CA ARG A 529 1.42 -21.09 -19.22
C ARG A 529 2.35 -19.90 -19.41
N VAL A 530 3.42 -19.87 -18.62
CA VAL A 530 4.58 -19.01 -18.86
C VAL A 530 5.58 -19.83 -19.67
N ASN A 531 6.36 -19.21 -20.55
CA ASN A 531 7.46 -19.85 -21.28
C ASN A 531 8.65 -20.19 -20.34
N LEU A 532 8.38 -20.89 -19.24
CA LEU A 532 9.32 -21.40 -18.24
C LEU A 532 9.00 -22.89 -17.99
N PRO A 533 10.00 -23.79 -17.91
CA PRO A 533 9.75 -25.23 -17.74
C PRO A 533 9.04 -25.57 -16.41
N ASP A 534 8.22 -26.64 -16.41
CA ASP A 534 7.44 -27.14 -15.25
C ASP A 534 8.23 -28.15 -14.38
N GLY A 535 8.16 -28.08 -13.04
CA GLY A 535 8.66 -29.13 -12.11
C GLY A 535 9.05 -28.64 -10.69
N PRO A 536 9.13 -29.51 -9.66
CA PRO A 536 9.68 -29.16 -8.35
C PRO A 536 11.21 -29.02 -8.43
N LEU A 537 11.76 -27.87 -8.02
CA LEU A 537 13.15 -27.48 -8.27
C LEU A 537 13.99 -27.49 -6.97
N PRO A 538 15.21 -28.08 -6.94
CA PRO A 538 15.98 -28.26 -5.71
C PRO A 538 16.72 -26.99 -5.26
N ASP A 539 16.46 -26.55 -4.02
CA ASP A 539 17.24 -25.80 -3.00
C ASP A 539 18.39 -24.81 -3.34
N ALA A 540 18.63 -24.38 -4.56
CA ALA A 540 19.61 -23.32 -4.84
C ALA A 540 19.15 -22.39 -5.95
N ALA A 541 19.44 -21.09 -5.76
CA ALA A 541 19.15 -20.00 -6.69
C ALA A 541 19.43 -20.42 -8.15
N TYR A 542 18.41 -20.37 -9.01
CA TYR A 542 18.59 -20.63 -10.43
C TYR A 542 18.85 -19.32 -11.18
N ASP A 543 19.99 -19.26 -11.85
CA ASP A 543 20.19 -18.48 -13.08
C ASP A 543 19.94 -19.43 -14.25
N ILE A 544 18.75 -19.34 -14.86
CA ILE A 544 18.32 -20.20 -15.98
C ILE A 544 18.78 -19.66 -17.36
N GLY A 545 19.76 -18.74 -17.39
CA GLY A 545 20.09 -17.99 -18.62
C GLY A 545 19.02 -16.97 -19.02
N PHE A 546 18.02 -16.77 -18.15
CA PHE A 546 16.96 -15.76 -18.20
C PHE A 546 16.89 -15.00 -16.86
N GLY A 547 18.03 -14.75 -16.22
CA GLY A 547 18.11 -14.05 -14.93
C GLY A 547 17.66 -14.85 -13.70
N PRO A 548 17.94 -14.38 -12.47
CA PRO A 548 17.74 -15.16 -11.25
C PRO A 548 16.27 -15.25 -10.80
N LEU A 549 15.79 -16.48 -10.57
CA LEU A 549 14.50 -16.75 -9.91
C LEU A 549 14.71 -17.26 -8.48
N ARG A 550 13.97 -16.71 -7.51
CA ARG A 550 13.96 -17.20 -6.12
C ARG A 550 12.53 -17.34 -5.60
N GLY A 551 12.17 -18.56 -5.22
CA GLY A 551 10.83 -18.91 -4.73
C GLY A 551 10.10 -19.83 -5.70
N PRO A 552 9.02 -20.49 -5.24
CA PRO A 552 8.27 -21.42 -6.08
C PRO A 552 7.57 -20.72 -7.25
N ILE A 553 7.31 -21.49 -8.30
CA ILE A 553 6.36 -21.13 -9.34
C ILE A 553 5.09 -21.94 -9.06
N GLU A 554 4.01 -21.24 -8.71
CA GLU A 554 2.75 -21.84 -8.30
C GLU A 554 1.76 -21.84 -9.47
N PRO A 555 0.94 -22.90 -9.62
CA PRO A 555 -0.06 -23.01 -10.67
C PRO A 555 -1.17 -21.96 -10.58
#